data_AF-A0A132NIA5-F1
#
_entry.id   AF-A0A132NIA5-F1
#
_cell.length_a   1.000
_cell.length_b   1.000
_cell.length_c   1.000
_cell.angle_alpha   90.00
_cell.angle_beta   90.00
_cell.angle_gamma   90.00
#
_symmetry.space_group_name_H-M   'P 1'
#
loop_
_entity.id
_entity.type
_entity.pdbx_description
1 polymer ?
#
loop_
_entity_poly.entity_id
_entity_poly.type
_entity_poly.pdbx_seq_one_letter_code
_entity_poly.pdbx_strand_id
1 'polypeptide(L)'
;MTYCSTWSRVLAEPLAGTAPVARAWLAVEQPGPWGRNALTESHLDPGLGAELDRRAADAGIRVALIRPPGRHADTHHLVPRRILLAYTAPGRTWLEHAVVSDPA
;
A
#
# COMPACT_ATOMS: atom_id res chain seq x y z
N MET A 1 -0.73 -20.85 23.09
CA MET A 1 -0.96 -19.44 22.72
C MET A 1 -2.14 -19.41 21.79
N THR A 2 -3.26 -18.78 22.17
CA THR A 2 -4.48 -18.76 21.36
C THR A 2 -4.52 -17.45 20.61
N TYR A 3 -4.40 -17.48 19.28
CA TYR A 3 -4.41 -16.30 18.44
C TYR A 3 -5.84 -15.87 18.13
N CYS A 4 -6.06 -14.58 17.86
CA CYS A 4 -7.36 -14.05 17.44
C CYS A 4 -7.93 -14.83 16.23
N SER A 5 -7.07 -15.26 15.30
CA SER A 5 -7.49 -16.06 14.13
C SER A 5 -8.09 -17.42 14.50
N THR A 6 -7.62 -18.07 15.57
CA THR A 6 -8.17 -19.35 16.03
C THR A 6 -9.57 -19.17 16.60
N TRP A 7 -9.78 -18.15 17.43
CA TRP A 7 -11.08 -17.86 18.03
C TRP A 7 -12.10 -17.38 17.00
N SER A 8 -11.71 -16.49 16.11
CA SER A 8 -12.57 -16.00 15.02
C SER A 8 -13.13 -17.16 14.17
N ARG A 9 -12.29 -18.16 13.88
CA ARG A 9 -12.71 -19.39 13.18
C ARG A 9 -13.68 -20.25 14.00
N VAL A 10 -13.43 -20.43 15.30
CA VAL A 10 -14.29 -21.21 16.21
C VAL A 10 -15.66 -20.55 16.36
N LEU A 11 -15.69 -19.22 16.46
CA LEU A 11 -16.89 -18.41 16.57
C LEU A 11 -17.61 -18.20 15.23
N ALA A 12 -17.06 -18.72 14.12
CA ALA A 12 -17.57 -18.53 12.77
C ALA A 12 -17.87 -17.05 12.45
N GLU A 13 -16.97 -16.15 12.88
CA GLU A 13 -17.13 -14.73 12.64
C GLU A 13 -17.24 -14.45 11.12
N PRO A 14 -18.10 -13.51 10.70
CA PRO A 14 -18.20 -13.13 9.30
C PRO A 14 -16.84 -12.68 8.75
N LEU A 15 -16.42 -13.27 7.63
CA LEU A 15 -15.18 -12.91 6.92
C LEU A 15 -15.28 -11.56 6.20
N ALA A 16 -16.37 -10.82 6.38
CA ALA A 16 -16.55 -9.51 5.79
C ALA A 16 -15.56 -8.53 6.46
N GLY A 17 -14.44 -8.28 5.79
CA GLY A 17 -13.51 -7.23 6.18
C GLY A 17 -14.01 -5.85 5.78
N THR A 18 -13.64 -4.84 6.55
CA THR A 18 -13.86 -3.41 6.20
C THR A 18 -12.78 -2.86 5.28
N ALA A 19 -11.95 -3.75 4.71
CA ALA A 19 -10.89 -3.37 3.79
C ALA A 19 -11.50 -2.64 2.57
N PRO A 20 -10.86 -1.57 2.07
CA PRO A 20 -11.37 -0.84 0.92
C PRO A 20 -11.49 -1.76 -0.31
N VAL A 21 -12.59 -1.63 -1.04
CA VAL A 21 -12.81 -2.34 -2.30
C VAL A 21 -12.32 -1.46 -3.44
N ALA A 22 -11.36 -1.95 -4.21
CA ALA A 22 -10.92 -1.32 -5.46
C ALA A 22 -10.48 -2.38 -6.48
N ARG A 23 -10.68 -2.07 -7.77
CA ARG A 23 -10.29 -2.92 -8.90
C ARG A 23 -8.85 -2.71 -9.34
N ALA A 24 -8.27 -1.55 -9.05
CA ALA A 24 -6.90 -1.20 -9.40
C ALA A 24 -6.20 -0.58 -8.20
N TRP A 25 -4.95 -0.98 -7.98
CA TRP A 25 -4.15 -0.58 -6.82
C TRP A 25 -2.75 -0.16 -7.27
N LEU A 26 -2.25 0.93 -6.71
CA LEU A 26 -0.85 1.34 -6.80
C LEU A 26 -0.25 1.26 -5.40
N ALA A 27 0.59 0.27 -5.14
CA ALA A 27 1.30 0.15 -3.87
C ALA A 27 2.71 0.74 -4.00
N VAL A 28 3.01 1.75 -3.19
CA VAL A 28 4.31 2.44 -3.19
C VAL A 28 5.06 2.08 -1.92
N GLU A 29 6.26 1.56 -2.06
CA GLU A 29 7.12 1.30 -0.93
C GLU A 29 7.59 2.62 -0.30
N GLN A 30 7.23 2.84 0.97
CA GLN A 30 7.59 4.03 1.73
C GLN A 30 8.01 3.62 3.15
N PRO A 31 9.32 3.62 3.46
CA PRO A 31 9.80 3.33 4.81
C PRO A 31 9.42 4.44 5.79
N GLY A 32 9.57 4.13 7.09
CA GLY A 32 9.32 5.06 8.18
C GLY A 32 7.86 5.10 8.68
N PRO A 33 7.56 6.03 9.60
CA PRO A 33 6.23 6.24 10.13
C PRO A 33 5.28 6.84 9.09
N TRP A 34 3.99 6.54 9.23
CA TRP A 34 2.92 7.13 8.42
C TRP A 34 1.90 7.79 9.35
N GLY A 35 1.50 9.01 9.00
CA GLY A 35 0.41 9.73 9.64
C GLY A 35 -0.96 9.26 9.16
N ARG A 36 -1.97 10.08 9.40
CA ARG A 36 -3.37 9.79 9.05
C ARG A 36 -3.57 9.76 7.53
N ASN A 37 -2.97 10.69 6.81
CA ASN A 37 -2.92 10.66 5.35
C ASN A 37 -1.51 10.25 4.90
N ALA A 38 -1.27 8.96 4.77
CA ALA A 38 0.06 8.41 4.55
C ALA A 38 0.78 8.99 3.31
N LEU A 39 0.05 9.37 2.25
CA LEU A 39 0.64 9.96 1.03
C LEU A 39 1.27 11.32 1.28
N THR A 40 0.70 12.14 2.16
CA THR A 40 1.17 13.49 2.46
C THR A 40 1.84 13.60 3.83
N GLU A 41 1.63 12.62 4.70
CA GLU A 41 2.13 12.53 6.07
C GLU A 41 3.03 11.30 6.21
N SER A 42 4.07 11.20 5.39
CA SER A 42 5.15 10.22 5.53
C SER A 42 6.48 10.86 5.14
N HIS A 43 7.56 10.08 5.02
CA HIS A 43 8.81 10.58 4.43
C HIS A 43 8.76 10.64 2.88
N LEU A 44 7.57 10.55 2.26
CA LEU A 44 7.36 10.90 0.86
C LEU A 44 7.26 12.42 0.74
N ASP A 45 7.74 12.99 -0.38
CA ASP A 45 7.48 14.41 -0.66
C ASP A 45 5.96 14.66 -0.70
N PRO A 46 5.43 15.61 0.08
CA PRO A 46 3.97 15.84 0.14
C PRO A 46 3.36 16.31 -1.18
N GLY A 47 4.12 17.05 -2.00
CA GLY A 47 3.66 17.52 -3.31
C GLY A 47 3.51 16.37 -4.30
N LEU A 48 4.51 15.48 -4.34
CA LEU A 48 4.43 14.21 -5.07
C LEU A 48 3.27 13.35 -4.57
N GLY A 49 3.11 13.21 -3.26
CA GLY A 49 2.03 12.44 -2.65
C GLY A 49 0.65 12.93 -3.08
N ALA A 50 0.45 14.25 -3.07
CA ALA A 50 -0.79 14.88 -3.53
C ALA A 50 -1.04 14.68 -5.04
N GLU A 51 0.01 14.80 -5.87
CA GLU A 51 -0.13 14.60 -7.32
C GLU A 51 -0.40 13.13 -7.68
N LEU A 52 0.22 12.20 -6.96
CA LEU A 52 -0.06 10.77 -7.08
C LEU A 52 -1.51 10.45 -6.73
N ASP A 53 -2.02 10.97 -5.60
CA ASP A 53 -3.40 10.77 -5.18
C ASP A 53 -4.38 11.30 -6.24
N ARG A 54 -4.14 12.51 -6.73
CA ARG A 54 -4.96 13.14 -7.78
C ARG A 54 -4.99 12.31 -9.06
N ARG A 55 -3.83 11.94 -9.61
CA ARG A 55 -3.75 11.15 -10.86
C ARG A 55 -4.34 9.75 -10.70
N ALA A 56 -4.13 9.12 -9.54
CA ALA A 56 -4.67 7.80 -9.26
C ALA A 56 -6.20 7.86 -9.15
N ALA A 57 -6.75 8.88 -8.50
CA ALA A 57 -8.19 9.11 -8.44
C ALA A 57 -8.79 9.30 -9.85
N ASP A 58 -8.17 10.13 -10.70
CA ASP A 58 -8.59 10.34 -12.10
C ASP A 58 -8.58 9.01 -12.89
N ALA A 59 -7.65 8.11 -12.59
CA ALA A 59 -7.52 6.79 -13.22
C ALA A 59 -8.36 5.68 -12.55
N GLY A 60 -9.09 5.97 -11.47
CA GLY A 60 -9.83 4.96 -10.71
C GLY A 60 -8.94 3.93 -9.99
N ILE A 61 -7.71 4.31 -9.65
CA ILE A 61 -6.72 3.52 -8.95
C ILE A 61 -6.66 3.96 -7.48
N ARG A 62 -6.62 3.03 -6.54
CA ARG A 62 -6.33 3.35 -5.13
C ARG A 62 -4.85 3.22 -4.83
N VAL A 63 -4.28 4.26 -4.23
CA VAL A 63 -2.89 4.22 -3.77
C VAL A 63 -2.83 3.67 -2.35
N ALA A 64 -1.84 2.83 -2.08
CA ALA A 64 -1.51 2.35 -0.73
C ALA A 64 0.00 2.47 -0.52
N LEU A 65 0.41 2.76 0.71
CA LEU A 65 1.83 2.64 1.07
C LEU A 65 2.11 1.25 1.62
N ILE A 66 3.26 0.70 1.25
CA ILE A 66 3.77 -0.58 1.76
C ILE A 66 5.15 -0.36 2.38
N ARG A 67 5.59 -1.29 3.22
CA ARG A 67 6.95 -1.32 3.77
C ARG A 67 7.68 -2.54 3.22
N PRO A 68 9.01 -2.46 3.02
CA PRO A 68 9.75 -3.66 2.68
C PRO A 68 9.65 -4.66 3.84
N PRO A 69 9.48 -5.96 3.52
CA PRO A 69 9.46 -7.00 4.53
C PRO A 69 10.84 -7.14 5.18
N GLY A 70 10.91 -7.28 6.50
CA GLY A 70 12.17 -7.49 7.22
C GLY A 70 12.43 -6.49 8.35
N ARG A 71 13.69 -6.42 8.80
CA ARG A 71 14.11 -5.60 9.95
C ARG A 71 14.02 -4.11 9.61
N HIS A 72 13.69 -3.30 10.62
CA HIS A 72 13.34 -1.87 10.56
C HIS A 72 13.93 -1.13 9.35
N ALA A 73 13.07 -0.87 8.37
CA ALA A 73 13.44 -0.33 7.06
C ALA A 73 13.74 1.19 7.05
N ASP A 74 13.56 1.86 8.18
CA ASP A 74 13.88 3.28 8.31
C ASP A 74 15.37 3.44 8.61
N THR A 75 16.16 3.36 7.55
CA THR A 75 17.61 3.60 7.61
C THR A 75 17.96 5.06 7.39
N HIS A 76 16.97 5.94 7.23
CA HIS A 76 17.12 7.35 6.81
C HIS A 76 17.94 7.57 5.52
N HIS A 77 18.19 6.50 4.73
CA HIS A 77 18.83 6.57 3.43
C HIS A 77 17.79 6.53 2.30
N LEU A 78 18.10 7.17 1.18
CA LEU A 78 17.33 7.01 -0.06
C LEU A 78 17.51 5.58 -0.57
N VAL A 79 16.54 4.73 -0.25
CA VAL A 79 16.46 3.36 -0.77
C VAL A 79 15.60 3.38 -2.04
N PRO A 80 15.97 2.67 -3.11
CA PRO A 80 15.11 2.49 -4.27
C PRO A 80 13.74 1.97 -3.84
N ARG A 81 12.68 2.62 -4.29
CA ARG A 81 11.31 2.27 -3.91
C ARG A 81 10.75 1.28 -4.90
N ARG A 82 10.17 0.18 -4.40
CA ARG A 82 9.38 -0.74 -5.22
C ARG A 82 7.99 -0.19 -5.37
N ILE A 83 7.47 -0.25 -6.59
CA ILE A 83 6.11 0.11 -6.93
C ILE A 83 5.43 -1.14 -7.47
N LEU A 84 4.24 -1.43 -7.00
CA LEU A 84 3.39 -2.50 -7.51
C LEU A 84 2.12 -1.88 -8.09
N LEU A 85 1.78 -2.24 -9.32
CA LEU A 85 0.51 -1.89 -9.93
C LEU A 85 -0.29 -3.18 -10.12
N ALA A 86 -1.46 -3.25 -9.51
CA ALA A 86 -2.29 -4.45 -9.52
C ALA A 86 -3.68 -4.15 -10.06
N TYR A 87 -4.22 -5.10 -10.83
CA TYR A 87 -5.63 -5.15 -11.16
C TYR A 87 -6.24 -6.42 -10.57
N THR A 88 -7.36 -6.28 -9.85
CA THR A 88 -7.91 -7.33 -8.99
C THR A 88 -9.29 -7.81 -9.43
N ALA A 89 -9.78 -7.37 -10.60
CA ALA A 89 -11.05 -7.86 -11.11
C ALA A 89 -10.98 -9.37 -11.43
N PRO A 90 -11.94 -10.19 -10.96
CA PRO A 90 -11.96 -11.63 -11.23
C PRO A 90 -11.85 -11.94 -12.73
N GLY A 91 -10.98 -12.88 -13.09
CA GLY A 91 -10.74 -13.28 -14.48
C GLY A 91 -9.87 -12.34 -15.31
N ARG A 92 -9.42 -11.21 -14.74
CA ARG A 92 -8.52 -10.24 -15.40
C ARG A 92 -7.37 -9.80 -14.51
N THR A 93 -7.05 -10.59 -13.50
CA THR A 93 -6.05 -10.23 -12.48
C THR A 93 -4.65 -10.16 -13.08
N TRP A 94 -3.93 -9.10 -12.76
CA TRP A 94 -2.51 -8.96 -13.11
C TRP A 94 -1.78 -8.09 -12.08
N LEU A 95 -0.46 -8.22 -12.07
CA LEU A 95 0.44 -7.47 -11.21
C LEU A 95 1.69 -7.09 -12.01
N GLU A 96 1.99 -5.80 -12.06
CA GLU A 96 3.23 -5.26 -12.59
C GLU A 96 4.06 -4.67 -11.45
N HIS A 97 5.38 -4.66 -11.61
CA HIS A 97 6.27 -4.02 -10.66
C HIS A 97 7.30 -3.12 -11.34
N ALA A 98 7.74 -2.10 -10.62
CA ALA A 98 8.86 -1.26 -11.01
C ALA A 98 9.72 -0.91 -9.78
N VAL A 99 10.96 -0.51 -10.03
CA VAL A 99 11.83 0.07 -9.01
C VAL A 99 12.17 1.49 -9.44
N VAL A 100 11.96 2.45 -8.54
CA VAL A 100 12.23 3.87 -8.77
C VAL A 100 13.32 4.31 -7.80
N SER A 101 14.47 4.72 -8.36
CA SER A 101 15.66 5.12 -7.59
C SER A 101 15.54 6.51 -6.98
N ASP A 102 14.77 7.40 -7.62
CA ASP A 102 14.44 8.73 -7.11
C ASP A 102 12.98 9.05 -7.45
N PRO A 103 12.10 9.23 -6.44
CA PRO A 103 10.72 9.61 -6.70
C PRO A 103 10.50 11.12 -6.82
N ALA A 104 11.53 11.96 -6.58
CA ALA A 104 11.45 13.42 -6.66
C ALA A 104 11.67 13.96 -8.08
#